data_AF-A0A8C6NLR1-F1
#
_entry.id   AF-A0A8C6NLR1-F1
#
_cell.length_a   1.000
_cell.length_b   1.000
_cell.length_c   1.000
_cell.angle_alpha   90.00
_cell.angle_beta   90.00
_cell.angle_gamma   90.00
#
_symmetry.space_group_name_H-M   'P 1'
#
loop_
_entity.id
_entity.type
_entity.pdbx_description
1 polymer ?
#
loop_
_entity_poly.entity_id
_entity_poly.type
_entity_poly.pdbx_seq_one_letter_code
_entity_poly.pdbx_strand_id
1 'polypeptide(L)'
;MFDQTRSGRIDLFGFSALWNFLQQWRAMFQNCDRDRSGCISGTELHQALAQMGYNLSPQFCEMLVQRHGVRGRNFGIQLDRFIQVCTQLQSMTQLFKERDTAMVGNIRLSYEDFLSSAITRLM
;
A
#
# COMPACT_ATOMS: atom_id res chain seq x y z
N MET A 1 -3.15 12.79 -10.08
CA MET A 1 -3.78 11.53 -10.53
C MET A 1 -5.31 11.59 -10.52
N PHE A 2 -5.96 12.35 -9.62
CA PHE A 2 -7.43 12.55 -9.60
C PHE A 2 -7.90 13.97 -9.94
N ASP A 3 -6.98 14.87 -10.25
CA ASP A 3 -7.25 16.20 -10.78
C ASP A 3 -7.02 16.14 -12.30
N GLN A 4 -8.10 15.96 -13.07
CA GLN A 4 -8.03 15.96 -14.54
C GLN A 4 -7.92 17.38 -15.12
N THR A 5 -8.11 18.43 -14.30
CA THR A 5 -8.15 19.83 -14.76
C THR A 5 -7.00 20.70 -14.25
N ARG A 6 -6.06 20.15 -13.45
CA ARG A 6 -5.00 20.89 -12.74
C ARG A 6 -5.51 22.13 -12.02
N SER A 7 -6.77 22.10 -11.55
CA SER A 7 -7.44 23.29 -11.02
C SER A 7 -7.26 23.45 -9.52
N GLY A 8 -6.74 22.43 -8.82
CA GLY A 8 -6.63 22.41 -7.37
C GLY A 8 -7.98 22.21 -6.67
N ARG A 9 -9.05 21.89 -7.43
CA ARG A 9 -10.39 21.58 -6.92
C ARG A 9 -10.82 20.23 -7.46
N ILE A 10 -11.19 19.34 -6.54
CA ILE A 10 -11.79 18.05 -6.88
C ILE A 10 -13.22 18.33 -7.36
N ASP A 11 -13.45 18.22 -8.66
CA ASP A 11 -14.79 18.36 -9.24
C ASP A 11 -15.70 17.21 -8.77
N LEU A 12 -17.03 17.35 -8.85
CA LEU A 12 -18.00 16.34 -8.37
C LEU A 12 -17.72 14.92 -8.92
N PHE A 13 -17.22 14.83 -10.16
CA PHE A 13 -16.76 13.58 -10.77
C PHE A 13 -15.47 13.04 -10.16
N GLY A 14 -14.50 13.91 -9.85
CA GLY A 14 -13.28 13.54 -9.13
C GLY A 14 -13.58 13.10 -7.70
N PHE A 15 -14.58 13.72 -7.05
CA PHE A 15 -15.02 13.34 -5.71
C PHE A 15 -15.72 11.98 -5.73
N SER A 16 -16.57 11.72 -6.73
CA SER A 16 -17.16 10.39 -6.96
C SER A 16 -16.09 9.32 -7.16
N ALA A 17 -15.05 9.60 -7.97
CA ALA A 17 -13.95 8.67 -8.18
C ALA A 17 -13.14 8.42 -6.89
N LEU A 18 -12.81 9.47 -6.14
CA LEU A 18 -12.12 9.36 -4.85
C LEU A 18 -12.97 8.65 -3.80
N TRP A 19 -14.28 8.91 -3.78
CA TRP A 19 -15.20 8.23 -2.88
C TRP A 19 -15.28 6.74 -3.20
N ASN A 20 -15.42 6.37 -4.47
CA ASN A 20 -15.37 4.96 -4.89
C ASN A 20 -14.03 4.30 -4.54
N PHE A 21 -12.93 5.01 -4.73
CA PHE A 21 -11.60 4.53 -4.35
C PHE A 21 -11.51 4.30 -2.84
N LEU A 22 -11.94 5.27 -2.02
CA LEU A 22 -12.00 5.14 -0.56
C LEU A 22 -12.90 3.99 -0.12
N GLN A 23 -14.05 3.77 -0.77
CA GLN A 23 -14.93 2.65 -0.46
C GLN A 23 -14.26 1.30 -0.77
N GLN A 24 -13.52 1.20 -1.88
CA GLN A 24 -12.76 -0.02 -2.20
C GLN A 24 -11.67 -0.28 -1.16
N TRP A 25 -10.91 0.75 -0.75
CA TRP A 25 -9.93 0.63 0.32
C TRP A 25 -10.56 0.28 1.66
N ARG A 26 -11.74 0.83 1.97
CA ARG A 26 -12.46 0.53 3.20
C ARG A 26 -12.98 -0.90 3.22
N ALA A 27 -13.50 -1.40 2.10
CA ALA A 27 -13.90 -2.80 1.96
C ALA A 27 -12.69 -3.73 2.10
N MET A 28 -11.55 -3.37 1.49
CA MET A 28 -10.30 -4.11 1.66
C MET A 28 -9.84 -4.10 3.11
N PHE A 29 -9.82 -2.94 3.77
CA PHE A 29 -9.47 -2.81 5.19
C PHE A 29 -10.37 -3.68 6.07
N GLN A 30 -11.69 -3.66 5.85
CA GLN A 30 -12.63 -4.50 6.59
C GLN A 30 -12.44 -6.01 6.34
N ASN A 31 -11.98 -6.39 5.16
CA ASN A 31 -11.60 -7.79 4.88
C ASN A 31 -10.30 -8.20 5.58
N CYS A 32 -9.41 -7.24 5.85
CA CYS A 32 -8.16 -7.46 6.57
C CYS A 32 -8.37 -7.48 8.10
N ASP A 33 -9.11 -6.51 8.62
CA ASP A 33 -9.49 -6.32 10.03
C ASP A 33 -10.57 -7.35 10.42
N ARG A 34 -10.14 -8.59 10.63
CA ARG A 34 -11.02 -9.73 10.90
C ARG A 34 -11.66 -9.62 12.27
N ASP A 35 -10.93 -9.09 13.23
CA ASP A 35 -11.42 -8.89 14.59
C ASP A 35 -12.24 -7.61 14.75
N ARG A 36 -12.33 -6.77 13.71
CA ARG A 36 -13.02 -5.48 13.71
C ARG A 36 -12.53 -4.57 14.83
N SER A 37 -11.27 -4.71 15.20
CA SER A 37 -10.61 -3.87 16.22
C SER A 37 -10.42 -2.43 15.73
N GLY A 38 -10.56 -2.19 14.43
CA GLY A 38 -10.28 -0.92 13.79
C GLY A 38 -8.80 -0.66 13.58
N CYS A 39 -7.94 -1.67 13.77
CA CYS A 39 -6.49 -1.61 13.63
C CYS A 39 -5.97 -2.92 13.04
N ILE A 40 -5.18 -2.85 11.97
CA ILE A 40 -4.60 -4.07 11.38
C ILE A 40 -3.35 -4.48 12.14
N SER A 41 -3.36 -5.70 12.66
CA SER A 41 -2.21 -6.37 13.28
C SER A 41 -1.25 -6.98 12.25
N GLY A 42 -0.04 -7.36 12.68
CA GLY A 42 0.96 -7.96 11.77
C GLY A 42 0.48 -9.26 11.13
N THR A 43 -0.27 -10.07 11.89
CA THR A 43 -0.87 -11.32 11.43
C THR A 43 -1.97 -11.09 10.41
N GLU A 44 -2.84 -10.10 10.64
CA GLU A 44 -3.90 -9.74 9.70
C GLU A 44 -3.33 -9.14 8.42
N LEU A 45 -2.33 -8.27 8.53
CA LEU A 45 -1.63 -7.70 7.38
C LEU A 45 -1.02 -8.80 6.51
N HIS A 46 -0.36 -9.78 7.12
CA HIS A 46 0.21 -10.91 6.40
C HIS A 46 -0.85 -11.74 5.66
N GLN A 47 -1.95 -12.09 6.35
CA GLN A 47 -3.06 -12.84 5.73
C GLN A 47 -3.72 -12.07 4.59
N ALA A 48 -3.92 -10.76 4.77
CA ALA A 48 -4.48 -9.89 3.75
C ALA A 48 -3.60 -9.80 2.51
N LEU A 49 -2.31 -9.53 2.72
CA LEU A 49 -1.32 -9.45 1.64
C LEU A 49 -1.22 -10.77 0.88
N ALA A 50 -1.26 -11.90 1.58
CA ALA A 50 -1.30 -13.23 0.97
C ALA A 50 -2.55 -13.42 0.08
N GLN A 51 -3.74 -13.00 0.53
CA GLN A 51 -4.96 -13.04 -0.29
C GLN A 51 -4.89 -12.13 -1.52
N MET A 52 -4.15 -11.02 -1.43
CA MET A 52 -3.90 -10.11 -2.54
C MET A 52 -2.80 -10.60 -3.49
N GLY A 53 -2.20 -11.78 -3.24
CA GLY A 53 -1.15 -12.38 -4.05
C GLY A 53 0.27 -11.90 -3.73
N TYR A 54 0.46 -11.19 -2.61
CA TYR A 54 1.78 -10.80 -2.11
C TYR A 54 2.32 -11.86 -1.15
N ASN A 55 3.39 -12.55 -1.55
CA ASN A 55 4.03 -13.56 -0.71
C ASN A 55 5.14 -12.93 0.15
N LEU A 56 4.74 -12.16 1.17
CA LEU A 56 5.65 -11.43 2.06
C LEU A 56 5.83 -12.20 3.37
N SER A 57 7.03 -12.16 3.96
CA SER A 57 7.28 -12.86 5.22
C SER A 57 6.50 -12.24 6.39
N PRO A 58 6.09 -13.03 7.41
CA PRO A 58 5.41 -12.50 8.59
C PRO A 58 6.23 -11.43 9.31
N GLN A 59 7.55 -11.62 9.35
CA GLN A 59 8.52 -10.68 9.94
C GLN A 59 8.53 -9.32 9.22
N PHE A 60 8.42 -9.32 7.89
CA PHE A 60 8.31 -8.10 7.11
C PHE A 60 7.00 -7.37 7.39
N CYS A 61 5.89 -8.12 7.52
CA CYS A 61 4.59 -7.57 7.87
C CYS A 61 4.60 -6.95 9.29
N GLU A 62 5.21 -7.62 10.27
CA GLU A 62 5.41 -7.05 11.60
C GLU A 62 6.26 -5.78 11.58
N MET A 63 7.32 -5.73 10.77
CA MET A 63 8.14 -4.52 10.61
C MET A 63 7.31 -3.37 10.03
N LEU A 64 6.44 -3.64 9.04
CA LEU A 64 5.52 -2.63 8.51
C LEU A 64 4.57 -2.12 9.57
N VAL A 65 3.99 -3.00 10.40
CA VAL A 65 3.12 -2.60 11.52
C VAL A 65 3.89 -1.81 12.58
N GLN A 66 5.15 -2.16 12.88
CA GLN A 66 5.97 -1.39 13.82
C GLN A 66 6.34 -0.01 13.28
N ARG A 67 6.56 0.13 11.97
CA ARG A 67 6.97 1.38 11.33
C ARG A 67 5.79 2.32 11.06
N HIS A 68 4.64 1.77 10.65
CA HIS A 68 3.46 2.55 10.23
C HIS A 68 2.31 2.49 11.22
N GLY A 69 2.35 1.58 12.18
CA GLY A 69 1.37 1.48 13.25
C GLY A 69 1.50 2.62 14.25
N VAL A 70 0.37 3.00 14.82
CA VAL A 70 0.34 4.03 15.87
C VAL A 70 0.75 3.38 17.18
N ARG A 71 1.80 3.91 17.82
CA ARG A 71 2.18 3.49 19.18
C ARG A 71 1.14 4.03 20.16
N GLY A 72 0.30 3.14 20.69
CA GLY A 72 -0.78 3.49 21.60
C GLY A 72 -1.46 2.25 22.18
N ARG A 73 -2.64 2.45 22.76
CA ARG A 73 -3.41 1.39 23.46
C ARG A 73 -3.87 0.25 22.54
N ASN A 74 -4.02 0.52 21.24
CA ASN A 74 -4.17 -0.47 20.17
C ASN A 74 -2.95 -0.37 19.25
N PHE A 75 -2.01 -1.31 19.38
CA PHE A 75 -0.86 -1.40 18.48
C PHE A 75 -1.31 -2.00 17.14
N GLY A 76 -1.39 -1.17 16.11
CA GLY A 76 -1.80 -1.61 14.77
C GLY A 76 -1.84 -0.47 13.75
N ILE A 77 -2.06 -0.83 12.49
CA ILE A 77 -2.17 0.11 11.38
C ILE A 77 -3.62 0.57 11.24
N GLN A 78 -3.86 1.88 11.39
CA GLN A 78 -5.17 2.50 11.12
C GLN A 78 -5.43 2.64 9.61
N LEU A 79 -6.69 2.85 9.22
CA LEU A 79 -7.11 2.94 7.81
C LEU A 79 -6.24 3.90 6.98
N ASP A 80 -5.93 5.07 7.51
CA ASP A 80 -5.17 6.11 6.80
C ASP A 80 -3.74 5.62 6.50
N ARG A 81 -3.12 4.97 7.47
CA ARG A 81 -1.78 4.38 7.34
C ARG A 81 -1.79 3.13 6.48
N PHE A 82 -2.87 2.34 6.53
CA PHE A 82 -3.04 1.16 5.68
C PHE A 82 -3.08 1.55 4.20
N ILE A 83 -3.89 2.58 3.85
CA ILE A 83 -3.95 3.09 2.48
C ILE A 83 -2.56 3.57 2.02
N GLN A 84 -1.81 4.27 2.89
CA GLN A 84 -0.46 4.71 2.57
C GLN A 84 0.49 3.54 2.31
N VAL A 85 0.50 2.52 3.18
CA VAL A 85 1.36 1.34 3.02
C VAL A 85 1.00 0.58 1.76
N CYS A 86 -0.28 0.33 1.51
CA CYS A 86 -0.73 -0.42 0.33
C CYS A 86 -0.45 0.32 -0.97
N THR A 87 -0.67 1.64 -1.04
CA THR A 87 -0.35 2.44 -2.24
C THR A 87 1.15 2.47 -2.53
N GLN A 88 1.98 2.57 -1.48
CA GLN A 88 3.43 2.50 -1.61
C GLN A 88 3.88 1.10 -2.06
N LEU A 89 3.35 0.06 -1.43
CA LEU A 89 3.66 -1.34 -1.76
C LEU A 89 3.24 -1.68 -3.20
N GLN A 90 2.07 -1.23 -3.65
CA GLN A 90 1.60 -1.39 -5.01
C GLN A 90 2.53 -0.68 -6.00
N SER A 91 2.92 0.56 -5.71
CA SER A 91 3.81 1.36 -6.57
C SER A 91 5.19 0.72 -6.71
N MET A 92 5.77 0.26 -5.59
CA MET A 92 7.05 -0.46 -5.56
C MET A 92 6.95 -1.81 -6.28
N THR A 93 5.86 -2.55 -6.07
CA THR A 93 5.66 -3.85 -6.73
C THR A 93 5.50 -3.69 -8.23
N GLN A 94 4.81 -2.63 -8.68
CA GLN A 94 4.67 -2.34 -10.09
C GLN A 94 6.04 -2.00 -10.71
N LEU A 95 6.87 -1.18 -10.06
CA LEU A 95 8.24 -0.94 -10.51
C LEU A 95 9.06 -2.23 -10.57
N PHE A 96 8.91 -3.08 -9.55
CA PHE A 96 9.59 -4.37 -9.51
C PHE A 96 9.16 -5.24 -10.69
N LYS A 97 7.86 -5.37 -10.96
CA LYS A 97 7.31 -6.15 -12.08
C LYS A 97 7.67 -5.58 -13.47
N GLU A 98 7.74 -4.25 -13.60
CA GLU A 98 8.19 -3.59 -14.84
C GLU A 98 9.66 -3.94 -15.15
N ARG A 99 10.47 -4.25 -14.13
CA ARG A 99 11.89 -4.63 -14.27
C ARG A 99 12.12 -6.15 -14.24
N ASP A 100 11.28 -6.90 -13.54
CA ASP A 100 11.29 -8.37 -13.47
C ASP A 100 10.51 -8.98 -14.65
N THR A 101 11.00 -8.75 -15.86
CA THR A 101 10.39 -9.27 -17.09
C THR A 101 10.35 -10.80 -17.15
N ALA A 102 11.24 -11.47 -16.41
CA ALA A 102 11.32 -12.92 -16.32
C ALA A 102 10.47 -13.51 -15.18
N MET A 103 9.82 -12.68 -14.34
CA MET A 103 9.05 -13.10 -13.16
C MET A 103 9.80 -14.07 -12.25
N VAL A 104 11.12 -13.89 -12.13
CA VAL A 104 11.98 -14.76 -11.31
C VAL A 104 12.03 -14.33 -9.85
N GLY A 105 11.43 -13.18 -9.51
CA GLY A 105 11.41 -12.64 -8.15
C GLY A 105 12.72 -11.96 -7.73
N ASN A 106 13.64 -11.76 -8.67
CA ASN A 106 14.92 -11.08 -8.46
C ASN A 106 15.20 -10.13 -9.63
N ILE A 107 15.55 -8.88 -9.31
CA ILE A 107 15.97 -7.89 -10.32
C ILE A 107 17.41 -7.45 -10.10
N ARG A 108 18.14 -7.18 -11.18
CA ARG A 108 19.43 -6.48 -11.14
C ARG A 108 19.20 -5.03 -11.55
N LEU A 109 19.53 -4.10 -10.66
CA LEU A 109 19.45 -2.67 -10.90
C LEU A 109 20.86 -2.08 -10.83
N SER A 110 21.19 -1.18 -11.76
CA SER A 110 22.34 -0.31 -11.60
C SER A 110 22.07 0.71 -10.48
N TYR A 111 23.12 1.33 -9.95
CA TYR A 111 22.96 2.35 -8.90
C TYR A 111 22.08 3.53 -9.36
N GLU A 112 22.28 3.99 -10.60
CA GLU A 112 21.50 5.09 -11.18
C GLU A 112 20.04 4.69 -11.40
N ASP A 113 19.77 3.47 -11.88
CA ASP A 113 18.41 2.96 -12.05
C ASP A 113 17.69 2.83 -10.70
N PHE A 114 18.39 2.40 -9.65
CA PHE A 114 17.84 2.34 -8.30
C PHE A 114 17.46 3.74 -7.79
N LEU A 115 18.36 4.72 -7.91
CA LEU A 115 18.09 6.10 -7.50
C LEU A 115 16.96 6.73 -8.31
N SER A 116 16.96 6.56 -9.64
CA SER A 116 15.89 7.08 -10.51
C SER A 116 14.53 6.47 -10.17
N SER A 117 14.49 5.16 -9.90
CA SER A 117 13.27 4.47 -9.48
C SER A 117 12.76 4.95 -8.12
N ALA A 118 13.68 5.20 -7.18
CA ALA A 118 13.33 5.74 -5.87
C ALA A 118 12.81 7.18 -5.97
N ILE A 119 13.48 8.06 -6.71
CA ILE A 119 13.10 9.47 -6.83
C ILE A 119 11.77 9.63 -7.56
N THR A 120 11.50 8.82 -8.59
CA THR A 120 10.32 9.01 -9.46
C THR A 120 8.99 8.55 -8.81
N ARG A 121 9.02 7.60 -7.87
CA ARG A 121 7.80 7.04 -7.24
C ARG A 121 7.78 7.05 -5.71
N LEU A 122 8.86 7.41 -5.02
CA LEU A 122 8.90 7.46 -3.54
C LEU A 122 9.02 8.87 -2.96
N MET A 123 9.39 9.88 -3.77
CA MET A 123 9.32 11.30 -3.42
C MET A 123 8.21 11.99 -4.22
#